data_AF-A0A926R1G1-F1
#
_entry.id   AF-A0A926R1G1-F1
#
_cell.length_a   1.000
_cell.length_b   1.000
_cell.length_c   1.000
_cell.angle_alpha   90.00
_cell.angle_beta   90.00
_cell.angle_gamma   90.00
#
_symmetry.space_group_name_H-M   'P 1'
#
loop_
_entity.id
_entity.type
_entity.pdbx_description
1 polymer ?
#
loop_
_entity_poly.entity_id
_entity_poly.type
_entity_poly.pdbx_seq_one_letter_code
_entity_poly.pdbx_strand_id
1 'polypeptide(L)'
;MAKKPDLDAFGLLKAQGRRVIRFGPVDVSTAFTDGQVNVARNTGNDARVKLDLERSAATPDYFAGLGVAVEQEGTVIPRFTGTVAAAEPYADGVSVQALGVLSLSEAVLNTFTYRGFNGPELIYTLARSGGMRDDQLRIEGLAALPRETFEVVVPVSGIIVEKPTDFAGVHFIPPDTASRILAGLDTSDGKYNGFDAQAYALALVTTTLALTAEERGVAAIDFALAWLTTYLRYGHATLPSGETLHFSRKDSLARLARQDWVAIRGMQTGRFWLRRPGLLPQPRSVPLTPDGRRFHADVPRLTLQERLAFLALARAANESDLLARVLALFEAIEFYASGTAVERMFAQVELDAIKAGIPTTLKPEQKDRINDFVANLNSPPLRRQLMKALDVDGVTYTPDEIKMLWQLRKLRNDVVHGKSKEMPKAEDVEYATSIVARMLVYRAARRRREES
;
A
#
# COMPACT_ATOMS: atom_id res chain seq x y z
N MET A 1 37.67 -9.28 38.70
CA MET A 1 36.38 -9.76 38.14
C MET A 1 35.32 -8.69 38.39
N ALA A 2 34.93 -7.94 37.37
CA ALA A 2 33.84 -6.97 37.49
C ALA A 2 32.50 -7.74 37.55
N LYS A 3 31.65 -7.42 38.53
CA LYS A 3 30.27 -7.93 38.60
C LYS A 3 29.54 -7.58 37.29
N LYS A 4 28.93 -8.57 36.62
CA LYS A 4 27.99 -8.32 35.52
C LYS A 4 26.90 -7.37 36.03
N PRO A 5 26.55 -6.30 35.29
CA PRO A 5 25.44 -5.44 35.66
C PRO A 5 24.14 -6.26 35.74
N ASP A 6 23.32 -5.99 36.75
CA ASP A 6 22.01 -6.64 36.94
C ASP A 6 21.04 -6.05 35.91
N LEU A 7 20.97 -6.72 34.74
CA LEU A 7 20.18 -6.30 33.60
C LEU A 7 18.72 -6.80 33.73
N ASP A 8 17.74 -5.96 33.42
CA ASP A 8 16.33 -6.35 33.35
C ASP A 8 15.98 -7.06 32.02
N ALA A 9 14.69 -7.43 31.85
CA ALA A 9 14.16 -8.14 30.67
C ALA A 9 14.32 -7.37 29.34
N PHE A 10 14.82 -6.13 29.35
CA PHE A 10 15.11 -5.31 28.17
C PHE A 10 16.61 -4.96 28.05
N GLY A 11 17.46 -5.56 28.89
CA GLY A 11 18.91 -5.35 28.89
C GLY A 11 19.36 -4.09 29.65
N LEU A 12 18.69 -3.68 30.73
CA LEU A 12 18.98 -2.46 31.51
C LEU A 12 19.49 -2.69 32.92
N LEU A 13 20.42 -1.86 33.40
CA LEU A 13 20.61 -1.66 34.85
C LEU A 13 19.26 -1.26 35.48
N LYS A 14 18.71 -2.10 36.37
CA LYS A 14 17.35 -2.02 36.94
C LYS A 14 16.87 -0.67 37.52
N ALA A 15 17.71 0.36 37.64
CA ALA A 15 17.43 1.55 38.45
C ALA A 15 17.30 2.90 37.71
N GLN A 16 17.52 3.02 36.39
CA GLN A 16 17.69 4.38 35.77
C GLN A 16 17.09 4.65 34.38
N GLY A 17 16.28 3.78 33.78
CA GLY A 17 15.70 4.02 32.44
C GLY A 17 14.17 4.13 32.43
N ARG A 18 13.60 5.14 31.75
CA ARG A 18 12.16 5.19 31.44
C ARG A 18 11.89 4.33 30.20
N ARG A 19 10.95 3.39 30.29
CA ARG A 19 10.50 2.60 29.13
C ARG A 19 9.53 3.44 28.30
N VAL A 20 9.73 3.43 26.98
CA VAL A 20 8.89 4.14 26.01
C VAL A 20 8.23 3.09 25.11
N ILE A 21 6.90 2.96 25.21
CA ILE A 21 6.10 2.02 24.43
C ILE A 21 5.16 2.79 23.52
N ARG A 22 5.28 2.55 22.21
CA ARG A 22 4.49 3.27 21.20
C ARG A 22 3.83 2.33 20.21
N PHE A 23 2.60 2.67 19.84
CA PHE A 23 1.85 2.09 18.72
C PHE A 23 1.70 3.18 17.67
N GLY A 24 2.57 3.17 16.65
CA GLY A 24 2.71 4.29 15.72
C GLY A 24 2.94 5.62 16.45
N PRO A 25 2.10 6.66 16.25
CA PRO A 25 2.26 7.94 16.94
C PRO A 25 1.76 7.93 18.40
N VAL A 26 1.08 6.88 18.86
CA VAL A 26 0.44 6.83 20.17
C VAL A 26 1.43 6.31 21.23
N ASP A 27 1.69 7.11 22.27
CA ASP A 27 2.48 6.70 23.43
C ASP A 27 1.58 6.09 24.51
N VAL A 28 1.86 4.84 24.87
CA VAL A 28 1.11 4.07 25.89
C VAL A 28 2.02 3.65 27.04
N SER A 29 3.12 4.38 27.27
CA SER A 29 4.11 4.00 28.29
C SER A 29 3.53 3.95 29.72
N THR A 30 2.46 4.70 30.01
CA THR A 30 1.77 4.67 31.30
C THR A 30 0.93 3.41 31.51
N ALA A 31 0.51 2.77 30.42
CA ALA A 31 -0.21 1.51 30.43
C ALA A 31 0.71 0.30 30.60
N PHE A 32 2.02 0.46 30.36
CA PHE A 32 2.98 -0.63 30.44
C PHE A 32 3.07 -1.20 31.86
N THR A 33 2.81 -2.51 31.99
CA THR A 33 2.93 -3.23 33.26
C THR A 33 4.14 -4.16 33.26
N ASP A 34 4.33 -4.92 32.18
CA ASP A 34 5.39 -5.92 32.06
C ASP A 34 5.69 -6.23 30.58
N GLY A 35 6.84 -6.83 30.29
CA GLY A 35 7.16 -7.29 28.95
C GLY A 35 8.56 -7.86 28.80
N GLN A 36 8.81 -8.44 27.64
CA GLN A 36 10.10 -9.02 27.24
C GLN A 36 10.37 -8.73 25.77
N VAL A 37 11.64 -8.54 25.42
CA VAL A 37 12.12 -8.49 24.04
C VAL A 37 13.16 -9.59 23.88
N ASN A 38 12.91 -10.52 22.97
CA ASN A 38 13.86 -11.56 22.63
C ASN A 38 14.56 -11.21 21.33
N VAL A 39 15.89 -11.08 21.41
CA VAL A 39 16.76 -10.90 20.24
C VAL A 39 17.58 -12.17 20.09
N ALA A 40 17.24 -13.00 19.11
CA ALA A 40 17.93 -14.25 18.83
C ALA A 40 18.61 -14.18 17.45
N ARG A 41 19.82 -14.74 17.33
CA ARG A 41 20.60 -14.66 16.08
C ARG A 41 19.96 -15.42 14.91
N ASN A 42 19.11 -16.42 15.18
CA ASN A 42 18.57 -17.34 14.17
C ASN A 42 17.03 -17.51 14.20
N THR A 43 16.33 -16.87 15.13
CA THR A 43 14.87 -16.80 15.18
C THR A 43 14.50 -15.32 15.22
N GLY A 44 13.57 -14.88 14.36
CA GLY A 44 13.23 -13.45 14.24
C GLY A 44 12.94 -12.81 15.60
N ASN A 45 13.30 -11.54 15.76
CA ASN A 45 13.09 -10.81 17.02
C ASN A 45 11.59 -10.79 17.36
N ASP A 46 11.25 -11.06 18.62
CA ASP A 46 9.89 -10.96 19.12
C ASP A 46 9.83 -10.07 20.37
N ALA A 47 8.69 -9.43 20.55
CA ALA A 47 8.37 -8.67 21.75
C ALA A 47 7.02 -9.11 22.29
N ARG A 48 6.92 -9.24 23.62
CA ARG A 48 5.64 -9.37 24.33
C ARG A 48 5.52 -8.26 25.34
N VAL A 49 4.41 -7.54 25.30
CA VAL A 49 4.14 -6.40 26.18
C VAL A 49 2.75 -6.56 26.81
N LYS A 50 2.66 -6.40 28.12
CA LYS A 50 1.41 -6.36 28.87
C LYS A 50 1.04 -4.90 29.18
N LEU A 51 -0.20 -4.54 28.87
CA LEU A 51 -0.73 -3.20 29.03
C LEU A 51 -1.99 -3.21 29.88
N ASP A 52 -2.03 -2.37 30.91
CA ASP A 52 -3.25 -1.98 31.62
C ASP A 52 -3.84 -0.75 30.91
N LEU A 53 -4.86 -0.99 30.08
CA LEU A 53 -5.43 0.04 29.21
C LEU A 53 -6.17 1.13 29.99
N GLU A 54 -6.58 0.89 31.24
CA GLU A 54 -7.21 1.92 32.08
C GLU A 54 -6.23 3.04 32.46
N ARG A 55 -4.93 2.73 32.47
CA ARG A 55 -3.85 3.72 32.72
C ARG A 55 -3.41 4.47 31.47
N SER A 56 -3.98 4.12 30.31
CA SER A 56 -3.67 4.78 29.05
C SER A 56 -4.62 5.95 28.81
N ALA A 57 -4.08 7.12 28.50
CA ALA A 57 -4.88 8.25 28.03
C ALA A 57 -5.37 8.05 26.58
N ALA A 58 -4.81 7.08 25.85
CA ALA A 58 -5.12 6.79 24.46
C ALA A 58 -5.22 5.28 24.21
N THR A 59 -6.11 4.87 23.32
CA THR A 59 -6.27 3.47 22.94
C THR A 59 -5.23 3.09 21.88
N PRO A 60 -4.44 2.03 22.07
CA PRO A 60 -3.51 1.57 21.04
C PRO A 60 -4.27 1.05 19.81
N ASP A 61 -3.73 1.31 18.63
CA ASP A 61 -4.16 0.67 17.39
C ASP A 61 -3.16 -0.43 17.03
N TYR A 62 -3.61 -1.69 16.94
CA TYR A 62 -2.73 -2.82 16.66
C TYR A 62 -2.25 -2.90 15.21
N PHE A 63 -2.88 -2.17 14.28
CA PHE A 63 -2.31 -1.98 12.94
C PHE A 63 -1.18 -0.96 12.94
N ALA A 64 -1.04 -0.16 14.01
CA ALA A 64 0.13 0.66 14.19
C ALA A 64 1.31 -0.21 14.69
N GLY A 65 2.47 -0.10 14.03
CA GLY A 65 3.67 -0.84 14.44
C GLY A 65 4.04 -0.59 15.91
N LEU A 66 4.49 -1.64 16.60
CA LEU A 66 4.97 -1.57 17.98
C LEU A 66 6.42 -1.09 18.01
N GLY A 67 6.68 0.01 18.70
CA GLY A 67 8.00 0.49 19.06
C GLY A 67 8.25 0.36 20.55
N VAL A 68 9.35 -0.29 20.92
CA VAL A 68 9.87 -0.34 22.29
C VAL A 68 11.22 0.35 22.32
N ALA A 69 11.32 1.39 23.14
CA ALA A 69 12.55 2.13 23.35
C ALA A 69 12.79 2.38 24.84
N VAL A 70 14.01 2.77 25.17
CA VAL A 70 14.40 3.17 26.52
C VAL A 70 14.95 4.57 26.46
N GLU A 71 14.44 5.43 27.33
CA GLU A 71 14.99 6.76 27.55
C GLU A 71 15.94 6.72 28.77
N GLN A 72 17.21 7.04 28.53
CA GLN A 72 18.25 7.14 29.54
C GLN A 72 19.06 8.41 29.29
N GLU A 73 19.21 9.26 30.31
CA GLU A 73 19.98 10.52 30.22
C GLU A 73 19.55 11.42 29.04
N GLY A 74 18.24 11.46 28.72
CA GLY A 74 17.68 12.23 27.60
C GLY A 74 17.89 11.60 26.22
N THR A 75 18.50 10.42 26.13
CA THR A 75 18.69 9.68 24.88
C THR A 75 17.67 8.55 24.77
N VAL A 76 16.93 8.50 23.66
CA VAL A 76 15.99 7.42 23.35
C VAL A 76 16.69 6.35 22.52
N ILE A 77 16.87 5.17 23.12
CA ILE A 77 17.53 4.02 22.52
C ILE A 77 16.46 3.00 22.08
N PRO A 78 16.26 2.78 20.78
CA PRO A 78 15.31 1.77 20.30
C PRO A 78 15.80 0.36 20.65
N ARG A 79 14.88 -0.48 21.16
CA ARG A 79 15.13 -1.88 21.54
C ARG A 79 14.39 -2.86 20.65
N PHE A 80 13.22 -2.48 20.16
CA PHE A 80 12.43 -3.29 19.24
C PHE A 80 11.53 -2.39 18.38
N THR A 81 11.37 -2.78 17.12
CA THR A 81 10.33 -2.29 16.22
C THR A 81 9.76 -3.49 15.48
N GLY A 82 8.44 -3.61 15.41
CA GLY A 82 7.80 -4.72 14.70
C GLY A 82 6.30 -4.56 14.53
N THR A 83 5.67 -5.57 13.94
CA THR A 83 4.23 -5.61 13.69
C THR A 83 3.54 -6.43 14.77
N VAL A 84 2.38 -5.95 15.26
CA VAL A 84 1.56 -6.71 16.21
C VAL A 84 0.99 -7.94 15.51
N ALA A 85 1.31 -9.12 16.03
CA ALA A 85 0.79 -10.40 15.55
C ALA A 85 -0.50 -10.80 16.29
N ALA A 86 -0.57 -10.50 17.59
CA ALA A 86 -1.72 -10.83 18.43
C ALA A 86 -1.87 -9.85 19.58
N ALA A 87 -3.11 -9.65 20.02
CA ALA A 87 -3.46 -8.92 21.23
C ALA A 87 -4.58 -9.67 21.95
N GLU A 88 -4.28 -10.23 23.13
CA GLU A 88 -5.20 -11.07 23.90
C GLU A 88 -5.62 -10.36 25.18
N PRO A 89 -6.93 -10.13 25.41
CA PRO A 89 -7.39 -9.56 26.67
C PRO A 89 -7.16 -10.55 27.81
N TYR A 90 -6.79 -10.03 28.98
CA TYR A 90 -6.79 -10.75 30.26
C TYR A 90 -7.46 -9.88 31.33
N ALA A 91 -7.58 -10.39 32.57
CA ALA A 91 -8.39 -9.78 33.63
C ALA A 91 -8.21 -8.26 33.80
N ASP A 92 -6.97 -7.77 33.78
CA ASP A 92 -6.64 -6.37 34.07
C ASP A 92 -5.89 -5.67 32.90
N GLY A 93 -6.08 -6.15 31.67
CA GLY A 93 -5.35 -5.56 30.53
C GLY A 93 -5.33 -6.38 29.26
N VAL A 94 -4.30 -6.13 28.44
CA VAL A 94 -4.06 -6.81 27.17
C VAL A 94 -2.60 -7.25 27.04
N SER A 95 -2.40 -8.48 26.57
CA SER A 95 -1.08 -9.01 26.22
C SER A 95 -0.89 -8.89 24.71
N VAL A 96 0.09 -8.07 24.30
CA VAL A 96 0.42 -7.81 22.90
C VAL A 96 1.68 -8.59 22.52
N GLN A 97 1.59 -9.38 21.47
CA GLN A 97 2.73 -10.04 20.85
C GLN A 97 3.05 -9.35 19.53
N ALA A 98 4.32 -9.00 19.31
CA ALA A 98 4.80 -8.41 18.07
C ALA A 98 6.04 -9.15 17.55
N LEU A 99 6.18 -9.16 16.22
CA LEU A 99 7.29 -9.79 15.53
C LEU A 99 8.02 -8.74 14.68
N GLY A 100 9.35 -8.69 14.78
CA GLY A 100 10.18 -7.72 14.06
C GLY A 100 10.20 -7.94 12.54
N VAL A 101 9.80 -9.14 12.09
CA VAL A 101 9.80 -9.53 10.68
C VAL A 101 8.53 -10.32 10.33
N LEU A 102 7.37 -9.90 10.85
CA LEU A 102 6.09 -10.57 10.58
C LEU A 102 5.75 -10.60 9.08
N SER A 103 6.06 -9.51 8.37
CA SER A 103 5.75 -9.33 6.94
C SER A 103 6.35 -10.41 6.03
N LEU A 104 7.53 -10.95 6.37
CA LEU A 104 8.13 -12.06 5.61
C LEU A 104 7.48 -13.42 5.90
N SER A 105 6.89 -13.61 7.08
CA SER A 105 6.14 -14.85 7.41
C SER A 105 4.69 -14.82 6.93
N GLU A 106 4.14 -13.63 6.76
CA GLU A 106 2.75 -13.37 6.36
C GLU A 106 2.51 -13.47 4.85
N ALA A 107 3.59 -13.61 4.10
CA ALA A 107 3.62 -13.54 2.66
C ALA A 107 4.30 -14.79 2.11
N VAL A 108 3.60 -15.54 1.26
CA VAL A 108 4.20 -16.69 0.59
C VAL A 108 4.85 -16.17 -0.69
N LEU A 109 6.14 -16.44 -0.82
CA LEU A 109 6.83 -16.29 -2.09
C LEU A 109 6.09 -17.17 -3.11
N ASN A 110 5.60 -16.53 -4.16
CA ASN A 110 5.03 -17.25 -5.29
C ASN A 110 6.10 -18.16 -5.93
N THR A 111 5.72 -19.01 -6.88
CA THR A 111 6.67 -19.91 -7.55
C THR A 111 7.91 -19.15 -8.00
N PHE A 112 9.08 -19.59 -7.53
CA PHE A 112 10.38 -18.99 -7.83
C PHE A 112 11.39 -20.09 -8.11
N THR A 113 11.73 -20.27 -9.38
CA THR A 113 12.82 -21.14 -9.83
C THR A 113 14.00 -20.29 -10.25
N TYR A 114 15.21 -20.65 -9.83
CA TYR A 114 16.42 -19.89 -10.14
C TYR A 114 17.62 -20.80 -10.40
N ARG A 115 18.60 -20.29 -11.15
CA ARG A 115 19.87 -20.94 -11.47
C ARG A 115 20.99 -19.92 -11.59
N GLY A 116 22.15 -20.23 -11.02
CA GLY A 116 23.37 -19.41 -11.16
C GLY A 116 23.41 -18.13 -10.30
N PHE A 117 22.36 -17.84 -9.53
CA PHE A 117 22.32 -16.71 -8.61
C PHE A 117 23.10 -16.98 -7.32
N ASN A 118 23.85 -15.98 -6.84
CA ASN A 118 24.55 -16.09 -5.57
C ASN A 118 23.61 -15.80 -4.38
N GLY A 119 24.01 -16.24 -3.18
CA GLY A 119 23.25 -16.05 -1.94
C GLY A 119 22.85 -14.58 -1.68
N PRO A 120 23.79 -13.61 -1.75
CA PRO A 120 23.49 -12.20 -1.54
C PRO A 120 22.36 -11.64 -2.42
N GLU A 121 22.39 -11.92 -3.73
CA GLU A 121 21.37 -11.42 -4.67
C GLU A 121 20.01 -12.08 -4.45
N LEU A 122 19.99 -13.37 -4.07
CA LEU A 122 18.76 -14.06 -3.69
C LEU A 122 18.16 -13.44 -2.42
N ILE A 123 18.95 -13.24 -1.37
CA ILE A 123 18.50 -12.62 -0.11
C ILE A 123 17.95 -11.22 -0.39
N TYR A 124 18.66 -10.42 -1.19
CA TYR A 124 18.20 -9.10 -1.60
C TYR A 124 16.84 -9.18 -2.31
N THR A 125 16.71 -10.07 -3.29
CA THR A 125 15.47 -10.24 -4.06
C THR A 125 14.30 -10.65 -3.17
N LEU A 126 14.51 -11.60 -2.27
CA LEU A 126 13.48 -12.09 -1.35
C LEU A 126 13.06 -11.00 -0.35
N ALA A 127 14.02 -10.28 0.23
CA ALA A 127 13.74 -9.21 1.17
C ALA A 127 12.95 -8.06 0.51
N ARG A 128 13.35 -7.64 -0.69
CA ARG A 128 12.63 -6.63 -1.48
C ARG A 128 11.23 -7.09 -1.89
N SER A 129 11.10 -8.36 -2.30
CA SER A 129 9.78 -8.95 -2.59
C SER A 129 8.89 -9.00 -1.34
N GLY A 130 9.48 -9.17 -0.16
CA GLY A 130 8.85 -9.09 1.16
C GLY A 130 8.47 -7.68 1.63
N GLY A 131 8.69 -6.65 0.80
CA GLY A 131 8.36 -5.26 1.10
C GLY A 131 9.43 -4.49 1.88
N MET A 132 10.58 -5.10 2.19
CA MET A 132 11.71 -4.36 2.79
C MET A 132 12.30 -3.38 1.79
N ARG A 133 12.71 -2.19 2.23
CA ARG A 133 13.32 -1.15 1.39
C ARG A 133 14.84 -1.28 1.32
N ASP A 134 15.45 -0.69 0.30
CA ASP A 134 16.91 -0.67 0.12
C ASP A 134 17.64 -0.07 1.34
N ASP A 135 17.09 0.99 1.95
CA ASP A 135 17.68 1.64 3.14
C ASP A 135 17.65 0.75 4.39
N GLN A 136 16.80 -0.28 4.40
CA GLN A 136 16.69 -1.26 5.48
C GLN A 136 17.60 -2.48 5.27
N LEU A 137 18.21 -2.62 4.09
CA LEU A 137 19.00 -3.78 3.71
C LEU A 137 20.49 -3.46 3.69
N ARG A 138 21.27 -4.24 4.46
CA ARG A 138 22.74 -4.22 4.40
C ARG A 138 23.24 -5.61 4.06
N ILE A 139 23.46 -5.85 2.78
CA ILE A 139 23.87 -7.15 2.24
C ILE A 139 25.23 -6.98 1.55
N GLU A 140 26.26 -7.62 2.11
CA GLU A 140 27.59 -7.61 1.53
C GLU A 140 27.65 -8.47 0.25
N GLY A 141 28.50 -8.06 -0.71
CA GLY A 141 28.71 -8.81 -1.96
C GLY A 141 27.83 -8.40 -3.14
N LEU A 142 26.80 -7.56 -2.96
CA LEU A 142 25.97 -7.06 -4.07
C LEU A 142 26.77 -6.19 -5.06
N ALA A 143 27.69 -5.37 -4.56
CA ALA A 143 28.52 -4.48 -5.38
C ALA A 143 29.53 -5.22 -6.28
N ALA A 144 29.82 -6.49 -5.99
CA ALA A 144 30.76 -7.31 -6.76
C ALA A 144 30.11 -8.03 -7.95
N LEU A 145 28.79 -7.94 -8.10
CA LEU A 145 28.07 -8.56 -9.21
C LEU A 145 28.42 -7.87 -10.55
N PRO A 146 28.51 -8.62 -11.66
CA PRO A 146 28.83 -8.03 -12.96
C PRO A 146 27.67 -7.21 -13.48
N ARG A 147 27.98 -6.08 -14.12
CA ARG A 147 27.01 -5.36 -14.95
C ARG A 147 26.85 -6.10 -16.27
N GLU A 148 25.63 -6.48 -16.59
CA GLU A 148 25.33 -7.34 -17.73
C GLU A 148 23.97 -6.99 -18.34
N THR A 149 23.66 -7.52 -19.52
CA THR A 149 22.35 -7.34 -20.16
C THR A 149 21.46 -8.53 -19.82
N PHE A 150 20.25 -8.23 -19.35
CA PHE A 150 19.24 -9.20 -19.01
C PHE A 150 18.13 -9.18 -20.07
N GLU A 151 17.72 -10.37 -20.49
CA GLU A 151 16.46 -10.59 -21.18
C GLU A 151 15.35 -10.74 -20.13
N VAL A 152 14.33 -9.89 -20.19
CA VAL A 152 13.15 -9.95 -19.33
C VAL A 152 11.95 -10.33 -20.19
N VAL A 153 11.41 -11.53 -19.98
CA VAL A 153 10.34 -12.12 -20.81
C VAL A 153 9.09 -12.33 -19.98
N VAL A 154 7.96 -11.87 -20.49
CA VAL A 154 6.66 -12.05 -19.85
C VAL A 154 5.63 -12.58 -20.86
N PRO A 155 4.71 -13.46 -20.44
CA PRO A 155 3.58 -13.82 -21.28
C PRO A 155 2.61 -12.64 -21.39
N VAL A 156 2.01 -12.46 -22.57
CA VAL A 156 1.01 -11.41 -22.82
C VAL A 156 -0.25 -12.00 -23.46
N SER A 157 -1.41 -11.45 -23.12
CA SER A 157 -2.71 -11.82 -23.70
C SER A 157 -3.29 -10.71 -24.58
N GLY A 158 -4.13 -11.11 -25.54
CA GLY A 158 -4.80 -10.18 -26.46
C GLY A 158 -3.93 -9.76 -27.66
N ILE A 159 -2.75 -10.35 -27.82
CA ILE A 159 -1.82 -10.12 -28.93
C ILE A 159 -1.54 -11.46 -29.62
N ILE A 160 -1.49 -11.43 -30.95
CA ILE A 160 -1.03 -12.55 -31.77
C ILE A 160 0.28 -12.13 -32.43
N VAL A 161 1.31 -12.96 -32.30
CA VAL A 161 2.64 -12.68 -32.83
C VAL A 161 3.11 -13.87 -33.65
N GLU A 162 3.11 -13.73 -34.97
CA GLU A 162 3.64 -14.77 -35.87
C GLU A 162 5.17 -14.67 -36.02
N LYS A 163 5.70 -13.45 -36.00
CA LYS A 163 7.13 -13.15 -36.14
C LYS A 163 7.56 -12.11 -35.12
N PRO A 164 8.81 -12.17 -34.63
CA PRO A 164 9.35 -11.14 -33.75
C PRO A 164 9.08 -9.73 -34.31
N THR A 165 8.45 -8.89 -33.51
CA THR A 165 8.02 -7.55 -33.91
C THR A 165 8.42 -6.54 -32.84
N ASP A 166 9.05 -5.46 -33.26
CA ASP A 166 9.46 -4.35 -32.40
C ASP A 166 8.33 -3.33 -32.23
N PHE A 167 8.03 -2.98 -30.98
CA PHE A 167 7.11 -1.89 -30.68
C PHE A 167 7.48 -1.21 -29.36
N ALA A 168 7.60 0.13 -29.39
CA ALA A 168 7.94 0.94 -28.22
C ALA A 168 9.20 0.48 -27.44
N GLY A 169 10.20 -0.07 -28.14
CA GLY A 169 11.44 -0.57 -27.53
C GLY A 169 11.33 -1.93 -26.85
N VAL A 170 10.23 -2.65 -27.08
CA VAL A 170 9.98 -4.02 -26.59
C VAL A 170 9.78 -4.95 -27.79
N HIS A 171 10.36 -6.15 -27.71
CA HIS A 171 10.19 -7.18 -28.73
C HIS A 171 8.98 -8.05 -28.37
N PHE A 172 7.95 -8.06 -29.20
CA PHE A 172 6.89 -9.05 -29.13
C PHE A 172 7.33 -10.29 -29.89
N ILE A 173 7.35 -11.46 -29.23
CA ILE A 173 7.94 -12.69 -29.77
C ILE A 173 6.97 -13.88 -29.71
N PRO A 174 7.07 -14.84 -30.67
CA PRO A 174 6.25 -16.04 -30.67
C PRO A 174 6.72 -17.08 -29.62
N PRO A 175 5.88 -18.07 -29.28
CA PRO A 175 6.18 -19.07 -28.24
C PRO A 175 7.49 -19.85 -28.44
N ASP A 176 7.82 -20.19 -29.70
CA ASP A 176 9.05 -20.92 -30.03
C ASP A 176 10.33 -20.12 -29.71
N THR A 177 10.23 -18.79 -29.72
CA THR A 177 11.35 -17.91 -29.36
C THR A 177 11.47 -17.79 -27.84
N ALA A 178 10.34 -17.62 -27.15
CA ALA A 178 10.32 -17.59 -25.69
C ALA A 178 10.81 -18.92 -25.06
N SER A 179 10.43 -20.05 -25.64
CA SER A 179 10.85 -21.39 -25.20
C SER A 179 12.36 -21.59 -25.22
N ARG A 180 13.07 -20.96 -26.16
CA ARG A 180 14.54 -20.98 -26.24
C ARG A 180 15.20 -20.19 -25.09
N ILE A 181 14.52 -19.19 -24.55
CA ILE A 181 14.99 -18.43 -23.38
C ILE A 181 14.82 -19.27 -22.11
N LEU A 182 13.77 -20.08 -22.05
CA LEU A 182 13.53 -21.05 -20.97
C LEU A 182 14.36 -22.35 -21.09
N ALA A 183 15.16 -22.50 -22.15
CA ALA A 183 15.89 -23.74 -22.41
C ALA A 183 16.77 -24.14 -21.20
N GLY A 184 16.53 -25.35 -20.69
CA GLY A 184 17.23 -25.90 -19.53
C GLY A 184 16.50 -25.73 -18.19
N LEU A 185 15.25 -25.24 -18.20
CA LEU A 185 14.28 -25.50 -17.13
C LEU A 185 13.45 -26.74 -17.49
N ASP A 186 13.25 -27.61 -16.52
CA ASP A 186 12.25 -28.67 -16.65
C ASP A 186 10.87 -28.08 -16.35
N THR A 187 10.05 -27.91 -17.38
CA THR A 187 8.69 -27.38 -17.26
C THR A 187 7.60 -28.46 -17.29
N SER A 188 7.94 -29.75 -17.32
CA SER A 188 6.98 -30.84 -17.57
C SER A 188 5.99 -31.11 -16.43
N ASP A 189 6.29 -30.68 -15.21
CA ASP A 189 5.49 -30.96 -14.00
C ASP A 189 4.23 -30.07 -13.86
N GLY A 190 3.89 -29.23 -14.83
CA GLY A 190 2.73 -28.31 -14.76
C GLY A 190 2.85 -27.18 -13.72
N LYS A 191 3.98 -27.09 -12.99
CA LYS A 191 4.29 -26.01 -12.03
C LYS A 191 4.31 -24.62 -12.66
N TYR A 192 4.48 -24.56 -13.98
CA TYR A 192 4.58 -23.34 -14.77
C TYR A 192 3.33 -23.08 -15.62
N ASN A 193 2.20 -23.72 -15.29
CA ASN A 193 0.91 -23.42 -15.91
C ASN A 193 0.67 -21.89 -15.90
N GLY A 194 0.46 -21.32 -17.08
CA GLY A 194 0.33 -19.87 -17.30
C GLY A 194 1.56 -19.16 -17.86
N PHE A 195 2.71 -19.83 -17.98
CA PHE A 195 3.77 -19.39 -18.91
C PHE A 195 3.56 -19.94 -20.33
N ASP A 196 2.46 -20.63 -20.60
CA ASP A 196 2.09 -21.09 -21.94
C ASP A 196 1.12 -20.09 -22.58
N ALA A 197 1.68 -19.06 -23.21
CA ALA A 197 0.93 -18.00 -23.89
C ALA A 197 1.16 -18.05 -25.41
N GLN A 198 0.22 -17.49 -26.17
CA GLN A 198 0.31 -17.36 -27.62
C GLN A 198 1.30 -16.26 -28.06
N ALA A 199 1.68 -15.38 -27.15
CA ALA A 199 2.62 -14.28 -27.39
C ALA A 199 3.36 -13.92 -26.10
N TYR A 200 4.58 -13.40 -26.25
CA TYR A 200 5.41 -12.91 -25.16
C TYR A 200 5.96 -11.53 -25.50
N ALA A 201 6.28 -10.76 -24.48
CA ALA A 201 7.03 -9.52 -24.61
C ALA A 201 8.41 -9.70 -23.97
N LEU A 202 9.43 -9.24 -24.67
CA LEU A 202 10.84 -9.29 -24.29
C LEU A 202 11.41 -7.87 -24.22
N ALA A 203 11.91 -7.50 -23.05
CA ALA A 203 12.68 -6.28 -22.84
C ALA A 203 14.16 -6.62 -22.55
N LEU A 204 15.07 -5.79 -23.06
CA LEU A 204 16.50 -5.89 -22.78
C LEU A 204 16.90 -4.80 -21.78
N VAL A 205 17.46 -5.21 -20.64
CA VAL A 205 17.84 -4.27 -19.57
C VAL A 205 19.27 -4.51 -19.12
N THR A 206 20.12 -3.48 -19.22
CA THR A 206 21.50 -3.54 -18.72
C THR A 206 21.59 -3.00 -17.30
N THR A 207 21.97 -3.85 -16.35
CA THR A 207 22.12 -3.51 -14.92
C THR A 207 23.01 -4.54 -14.22
N THR A 208 23.18 -4.39 -12.91
CA THR A 208 23.95 -5.33 -12.08
C THR A 208 23.06 -6.37 -11.38
N LEU A 209 21.86 -5.96 -10.96
CA LEU A 209 20.92 -6.77 -10.17
C LEU A 209 19.77 -7.28 -11.03
N ALA A 210 19.47 -8.57 -10.96
CA ALA A 210 18.35 -9.16 -11.69
C ALA A 210 16.99 -8.60 -11.28
N LEU A 211 16.76 -8.30 -10.00
CA LEU A 211 15.51 -7.68 -9.55
C LEU A 211 15.29 -6.31 -10.21
N THR A 212 16.34 -5.48 -10.28
CA THR A 212 16.26 -4.19 -10.98
C THR A 212 16.03 -4.36 -12.47
N ALA A 213 16.59 -5.41 -13.08
CA ALA A 213 16.32 -5.73 -14.47
C ALA A 213 14.84 -6.06 -14.65
N GLU A 214 14.29 -6.88 -13.76
CA GLU A 214 12.87 -7.24 -13.73
C GLU A 214 11.96 -6.03 -13.69
N GLU A 215 12.14 -5.19 -12.66
CA GLU A 215 11.29 -4.03 -12.40
C GLU A 215 11.28 -3.08 -13.60
N ARG A 216 12.46 -2.82 -14.18
CA ARG A 216 12.58 -1.96 -15.36
C ARG A 216 12.03 -2.60 -16.62
N GLY A 217 12.28 -3.88 -16.83
CA GLY A 217 11.81 -4.61 -18.01
C GLY A 217 10.28 -4.74 -18.01
N VAL A 218 9.70 -5.12 -16.87
CA VAL A 218 8.25 -5.16 -16.66
C VAL A 218 7.63 -3.78 -16.88
N ALA A 219 8.21 -2.72 -16.31
CA ALA A 219 7.70 -1.36 -16.51
C ALA A 219 7.73 -0.93 -17.99
N ALA A 220 8.79 -1.28 -18.73
CA ALA A 220 8.89 -1.00 -20.17
C ALA A 220 7.82 -1.76 -20.97
N ILE A 221 7.57 -3.03 -20.63
CA ILE A 221 6.54 -3.86 -21.26
C ILE A 221 5.14 -3.32 -20.96
N ASP A 222 4.85 -2.99 -19.71
CA ASP A 222 3.55 -2.43 -19.30
C ASP A 222 3.27 -1.11 -20.03
N PHE A 223 4.29 -0.25 -20.19
CA PHE A 223 4.19 0.95 -21.00
C PHE A 223 3.93 0.66 -22.49
N ALA A 224 4.65 -0.30 -23.08
CA ALA A 224 4.44 -0.69 -24.49
C ALA A 224 3.02 -1.20 -24.74
N LEU A 225 2.47 -2.01 -23.83
CA LEU A 225 1.08 -2.48 -23.89
C LEU A 225 0.06 -1.35 -23.73
N ALA A 226 0.31 -0.40 -22.82
CA ALA A 226 -0.52 0.79 -22.65
C ALA A 226 -0.50 1.66 -23.92
N TRP A 227 0.69 1.86 -24.52
CA TRP A 227 0.85 2.60 -25.76
C TRP A 227 0.13 1.94 -26.93
N LEU A 228 0.24 0.61 -27.06
CA LEU A 228 -0.50 -0.15 -28.07
C LEU A 228 -2.02 -0.04 -27.86
N THR A 229 -2.47 -0.09 -26.60
CA THR A 229 -3.88 0.12 -26.25
C THR A 229 -4.35 1.52 -26.65
N THR A 230 -3.53 2.56 -26.49
CA THR A 230 -3.86 3.91 -26.95
C THR A 230 -4.09 3.95 -28.46
N TYR A 231 -3.21 3.33 -29.26
CA TYR A 231 -3.38 3.24 -30.71
C TYR A 231 -4.59 2.42 -31.13
N LEU A 232 -4.85 1.28 -30.47
CA LEU A 232 -6.03 0.45 -30.75
C LEU A 232 -7.33 1.19 -30.46
N ARG A 233 -7.35 2.08 -29.45
CA ARG A 233 -8.51 2.89 -29.08
C ARG A 233 -8.61 4.19 -29.87
N TYR A 234 -7.63 4.51 -30.72
CA TYR A 234 -7.66 5.69 -31.58
C TYR A 234 -8.65 5.48 -32.73
N GLY A 235 -9.82 6.13 -32.64
CA GLY A 235 -10.93 5.93 -33.58
C GLY A 235 -10.92 6.85 -34.80
N HIS A 236 -9.91 7.71 -34.97
CA HIS A 236 -9.82 8.60 -36.14
C HIS A 236 -9.16 7.89 -37.32
N ALA A 237 -9.61 8.24 -38.53
CA ALA A 237 -9.13 7.61 -39.78
C ALA A 237 -7.69 8.00 -40.15
N THR A 238 -7.17 9.11 -39.61
CA THR A 238 -5.82 9.60 -39.91
C THR A 238 -5.09 9.95 -38.63
N LEU A 239 -3.80 9.65 -38.57
CA LEU A 239 -2.91 10.18 -37.55
C LEU A 239 -2.73 11.70 -37.70
N PRO A 240 -2.26 12.39 -36.65
CA PRO A 240 -1.85 13.79 -36.75
C PRO A 240 -0.76 14.05 -37.80
N SER A 241 0.00 13.03 -38.20
CA SER A 241 0.96 13.07 -39.30
C SER A 241 0.30 13.12 -40.69
N GLY A 242 -1.02 12.91 -40.79
CA GLY A 242 -1.76 12.77 -42.05
C GLY A 242 -1.80 11.34 -42.61
N GLU A 243 -1.12 10.38 -41.98
CA GLU A 243 -1.14 8.98 -42.39
C GLU A 243 -2.52 8.35 -42.11
N THR A 244 -3.08 7.66 -43.10
CA THR A 244 -4.35 6.94 -42.96
C THR A 244 -4.16 5.62 -42.22
N LEU A 245 -5.01 5.37 -41.23
CA LEU A 245 -4.97 4.15 -40.42
C LEU A 245 -5.97 3.11 -40.90
N HIS A 246 -5.56 1.85 -40.83
CA HIS A 246 -6.49 0.73 -40.87
C HIS A 246 -7.27 0.65 -39.54
N PHE A 247 -8.60 0.56 -39.62
CA PHE A 247 -9.46 0.37 -38.47
C PHE A 247 -10.17 -0.98 -38.51
N SER A 248 -10.07 -1.71 -37.41
CA SER A 248 -10.81 -2.94 -37.14
C SER A 248 -11.39 -2.85 -35.75
N ARG A 249 -12.72 -2.78 -35.65
CA ARG A 249 -13.41 -2.70 -34.34
C ARG A 249 -13.09 -3.91 -33.47
N LYS A 250 -12.90 -5.09 -34.08
CA LYS A 250 -12.51 -6.30 -33.36
C LYS A 250 -11.18 -6.09 -32.64
N ASP A 251 -10.18 -5.55 -33.35
CA ASP A 251 -8.83 -5.35 -32.82
C ASP A 251 -8.81 -4.18 -31.84
N SER A 252 -9.54 -3.10 -32.14
CA SER A 252 -9.72 -1.96 -31.23
C SER A 252 -10.34 -2.33 -29.89
N LEU A 253 -11.12 -3.41 -29.83
CA LEU A 253 -11.73 -3.91 -28.60
C LEU A 253 -10.87 -4.93 -27.86
N ALA A 254 -9.72 -5.34 -28.41
CA ALA A 254 -8.80 -6.26 -27.75
C ALA A 254 -8.41 -5.76 -26.35
N ARG A 255 -8.24 -6.71 -25.43
CA ARG A 255 -7.81 -6.45 -24.05
C ARG A 255 -6.38 -6.95 -23.92
N LEU A 256 -5.45 -6.01 -24.04
CA LEU A 256 -4.04 -6.29 -23.90
C LEU A 256 -3.70 -6.34 -22.41
N ALA A 257 -3.02 -7.39 -21.98
CA ALA A 257 -2.57 -7.50 -20.61
C ALA A 257 -1.31 -8.36 -20.52
N ARG A 258 -0.38 -7.92 -19.66
CA ARG A 258 0.72 -8.76 -19.20
C ARG A 258 0.18 -9.80 -18.21
N GLN A 259 0.72 -11.00 -18.28
CA GLN A 259 0.43 -12.09 -17.33
C GLN A 259 1.44 -12.10 -16.17
N ASP A 260 1.15 -12.87 -15.13
CA ASP A 260 1.85 -12.75 -13.84
C ASP A 260 3.25 -13.38 -13.79
N TRP A 261 3.69 -14.06 -14.84
CA TRP A 261 5.01 -14.67 -14.87
C TRP A 261 6.07 -13.76 -15.47
N VAL A 262 7.28 -13.82 -14.91
CA VAL A 262 8.46 -13.14 -15.43
C VAL A 262 9.65 -14.10 -15.45
N ALA A 263 10.21 -14.30 -16.64
CA ALA A 263 11.48 -14.97 -16.83
C ALA A 263 12.58 -13.94 -17.03
N ILE A 264 13.74 -14.17 -16.40
CA ILE A 264 14.93 -13.34 -16.60
C ILE A 264 16.11 -14.25 -16.94
N ARG A 265 16.92 -13.80 -17.91
CA ARG A 265 18.19 -14.43 -18.24
C ARG A 265 19.29 -13.39 -18.42
N GLY A 266 20.38 -13.52 -17.66
CA GLY A 266 21.62 -12.76 -17.89
C GLY A 266 22.35 -13.31 -19.11
N MET A 267 22.61 -12.46 -20.10
CA MET A 267 23.20 -12.89 -21.37
C MET A 267 24.68 -13.29 -21.25
N GLN A 268 25.39 -12.75 -20.26
CA GLN A 268 26.81 -13.01 -20.05
C GLN A 268 27.04 -14.13 -19.04
N THR A 269 26.31 -14.12 -17.93
CA THR A 269 26.49 -15.08 -16.84
C THR A 269 25.61 -16.32 -16.96
N GLY A 270 24.57 -16.28 -17.80
CA GLY A 270 23.57 -17.35 -17.89
C GLY A 270 22.70 -17.48 -16.64
N ARG A 271 22.82 -16.54 -15.69
CA ARG A 271 21.95 -16.48 -14.49
C ARG A 271 20.52 -16.39 -14.94
N PHE A 272 19.66 -17.17 -14.31
CA PHE A 272 18.31 -17.34 -14.78
C PHE A 272 17.34 -17.46 -13.61
N TRP A 273 16.20 -16.80 -13.72
CA TRP A 273 15.05 -17.15 -12.91
C TRP A 273 13.75 -17.12 -13.71
N LEU A 274 12.77 -17.87 -13.21
CA LEU A 274 11.38 -17.79 -13.61
C LEU A 274 10.57 -17.70 -12.33
N ARG A 275 9.82 -16.62 -12.19
CA ARG A 275 8.97 -16.41 -11.02
C ARG A 275 7.68 -15.70 -11.37
N ARG A 276 6.72 -15.77 -10.45
CA ARG A 276 5.61 -14.82 -10.42
C ARG A 276 5.97 -13.70 -9.44
N PRO A 277 6.19 -12.46 -9.90
CA PRO A 277 6.51 -11.36 -9.00
C PRO A 277 5.33 -11.07 -8.08
N GLY A 278 5.65 -10.47 -6.93
CA GLY A 278 4.68 -10.24 -5.88
C GLY A 278 4.57 -11.40 -4.91
N LEU A 279 3.90 -11.12 -3.81
CA LEU A 279 3.62 -12.07 -2.76
C LEU A 279 2.23 -12.64 -3.02
N LEU A 280 2.07 -13.95 -2.91
CA LEU A 280 0.71 -14.47 -2.74
C LEU A 280 0.27 -14.02 -1.35
N PRO A 281 -0.83 -13.25 -1.23
CA PRO A 281 -1.43 -13.09 0.08
C PRO A 281 -1.71 -14.50 0.58
N GLN A 282 -1.19 -14.85 1.76
CA GLN A 282 -1.65 -16.09 2.39
C GLN A 282 -3.18 -16.00 2.45
N PRO A 283 -3.91 -17.04 2.02
CA PRO A 283 -5.34 -17.08 2.23
C PRO A 283 -5.57 -16.99 3.74
N ARG A 284 -6.01 -15.82 4.21
CA ARG A 284 -6.34 -15.59 5.61
C ARG A 284 -7.83 -15.84 5.75
N SER A 285 -8.19 -16.71 6.67
CA SER A 285 -9.58 -16.92 7.08
C SER A 285 -9.76 -16.38 8.48
N VAL A 286 -10.90 -15.73 8.72
CA VAL A 286 -11.35 -15.40 10.07
C VAL A 286 -12.43 -16.40 10.45
N PRO A 287 -12.23 -17.22 11.51
CA PRO A 287 -13.28 -18.10 11.99
C PRO A 287 -14.37 -17.27 12.66
N LEU A 288 -15.60 -17.34 12.14
CA LEU A 288 -16.78 -16.78 12.78
C LEU A 288 -17.26 -17.74 13.87
N THR A 289 -16.64 -17.65 15.05
CA THR A 289 -16.93 -18.51 16.20
C THR A 289 -17.36 -17.66 17.41
N PRO A 290 -18.23 -18.19 18.29
CA PRO A 290 -18.66 -17.48 19.50
C PRO A 290 -17.51 -17.09 20.44
N ASP A 291 -16.46 -17.92 20.48
CA ASP A 291 -15.29 -17.77 21.34
C ASP A 291 -14.17 -16.91 20.72
N GLY A 292 -14.34 -16.51 19.45
CA GLY A 292 -13.38 -15.68 18.71
C GLY A 292 -13.55 -14.17 18.96
N ARG A 293 -12.99 -13.36 18.06
CA ARG A 293 -13.22 -11.91 18.06
C ARG A 293 -14.73 -11.65 18.01
N ARG A 294 -15.26 -10.95 19.02
CA ARG A 294 -16.68 -10.59 19.06
C ARG A 294 -16.97 -9.53 17.99
N PHE A 295 -17.90 -9.86 17.11
CA PHE A 295 -18.45 -8.94 16.11
C PHE A 295 -19.91 -8.65 16.46
N HIS A 296 -20.34 -7.40 16.29
CA HIS A 296 -21.77 -7.11 16.30
C HIS A 296 -22.38 -7.55 14.97
N ALA A 297 -23.20 -8.59 14.99
CA ALA A 297 -23.85 -9.12 13.79
C ALA A 297 -24.89 -8.16 13.21
N ASP A 298 -25.56 -7.39 14.07
CA ASP A 298 -26.60 -6.45 13.65
C ASP A 298 -26.01 -5.18 13.06
N VAL A 299 -26.35 -4.94 11.80
CA VAL A 299 -26.05 -3.70 11.09
C VAL A 299 -27.14 -2.68 11.39
N PRO A 300 -26.83 -1.51 11.97
CA PRO A 300 -27.82 -0.45 12.19
C PRO A 300 -28.40 0.06 10.86
N ARG A 301 -29.46 0.86 10.93
CA ARG A 301 -29.99 1.63 9.80
C ARG A 301 -28.98 2.69 9.37
N LEU A 302 -28.28 2.36 8.29
CA LEU A 302 -27.35 3.24 7.60
C LEU A 302 -28.00 3.92 6.39
N THR A 303 -27.69 5.19 6.18
CA THR A 303 -27.95 5.94 4.94
C THR A 303 -27.18 5.35 3.75
N LEU A 304 -27.55 5.73 2.52
CA LEU A 304 -26.84 5.30 1.31
C LEU A 304 -25.35 5.67 1.37
N GLN A 305 -25.04 6.91 1.78
CA GLN A 305 -23.66 7.38 1.85
C GLN A 305 -22.86 6.59 2.89
N GLU A 306 -23.41 6.32 4.07
CA GLU A 306 -22.74 5.49 5.08
C GLU A 306 -22.46 4.08 4.54
N ARG A 307 -23.41 3.46 3.82
CA ARG A 307 -23.17 2.15 3.17
C ARG A 307 -22.04 2.21 2.13
N LEU A 308 -22.01 3.25 1.31
CA LEU A 308 -20.95 3.46 0.33
C LEU A 308 -19.58 3.65 1.01
N ALA A 309 -19.53 4.26 2.21
CA ALA A 309 -18.31 4.38 2.98
C ALA A 309 -17.74 3.01 3.40
N PHE A 310 -18.60 2.08 3.88
CA PHE A 310 -18.19 0.71 4.19
C PHE A 310 -17.69 -0.04 2.95
N LEU A 311 -18.38 0.09 1.81
CA LEU A 311 -17.98 -0.55 0.56
C LEU A 311 -16.66 0.00 0.02
N ALA A 312 -16.45 1.32 0.13
CA ALA A 312 -15.20 1.96 -0.26
C ALA A 312 -14.03 1.51 0.64
N LEU A 313 -14.23 1.39 1.96
CA LEU A 313 -13.24 0.80 2.86
C LEU A 313 -12.92 -0.65 2.49
N ALA A 314 -13.94 -1.46 2.18
CA ALA A 314 -13.75 -2.84 1.74
C ALA A 314 -12.94 -2.92 0.43
N ARG A 315 -13.18 -2.03 -0.53
CA ARG A 315 -12.34 -1.93 -1.74
C ARG A 315 -10.90 -1.55 -1.39
N ALA A 316 -10.70 -0.54 -0.54
CA ALA A 316 -9.38 -0.10 -0.13
C ALA A 316 -8.56 -1.19 0.59
N ALA A 317 -9.21 -2.06 1.36
CA ALA A 317 -8.57 -3.17 2.06
C ALA A 317 -8.18 -4.34 1.14
N ASN A 318 -8.84 -4.47 -0.02
CA ASN A 318 -8.60 -5.57 -0.97
C ASN A 318 -7.84 -5.14 -2.24
N GLU A 319 -7.64 -3.83 -2.45
CA GLU A 319 -6.87 -3.31 -3.57
C GLU A 319 -5.37 -3.50 -3.34
N SER A 320 -4.66 -3.89 -4.40
CA SER A 320 -3.23 -4.16 -4.38
C SER A 320 -2.38 -2.93 -4.69
N ASP A 321 -2.86 -2.05 -5.58
CA ASP A 321 -2.16 -0.82 -5.93
C ASP A 321 -2.32 0.24 -4.83
N LEU A 322 -1.21 0.72 -4.28
CA LEU A 322 -1.22 1.62 -3.12
C LEU A 322 -1.89 2.98 -3.43
N LEU A 323 -1.82 3.48 -4.67
CA LEU A 323 -2.48 4.73 -5.03
C LEU A 323 -4.00 4.55 -5.15
N ALA A 324 -4.44 3.45 -5.75
CA ALA A 324 -5.83 3.06 -5.83
C ALA A 324 -6.43 2.78 -4.44
N ARG A 325 -5.67 2.15 -3.53
CA ARG A 325 -6.03 2.03 -2.10
C ARG A 325 -6.26 3.40 -1.49
N VAL A 326 -5.32 4.34 -1.64
CA VAL A 326 -5.47 5.72 -1.12
C VAL A 326 -6.68 6.43 -1.73
N LEU A 327 -6.96 6.24 -3.02
CA LEU A 327 -8.16 6.77 -3.65
C LEU A 327 -9.44 6.23 -2.98
N ALA A 328 -9.55 4.91 -2.84
CA ALA A 328 -10.70 4.26 -2.20
C ALA A 328 -10.86 4.64 -0.72
N LEU A 329 -9.76 4.84 0.02
CA LEU A 329 -9.79 5.38 1.39
C LEU A 329 -10.39 6.79 1.42
N PHE A 330 -10.03 7.65 0.46
CA PHE A 330 -10.58 9.00 0.40
C PHE A 330 -12.03 9.04 -0.07
N GLU A 331 -12.45 8.10 -0.93
CA GLU A 331 -13.88 7.90 -1.21
C GLU A 331 -14.64 7.52 0.07
N ALA A 332 -14.10 6.59 0.88
CA ALA A 332 -14.70 6.22 2.16
C ALA A 332 -14.82 7.41 3.13
N ILE A 333 -13.78 8.24 3.22
CA ILE A 333 -13.77 9.46 4.02
C ILE A 333 -14.80 10.48 3.51
N GLU A 334 -14.90 10.68 2.20
CA GLU A 334 -15.86 11.60 1.59
C GLU A 334 -17.30 11.15 1.86
N PHE A 335 -17.59 9.86 1.69
CA PHE A 335 -18.88 9.28 2.04
C PHE A 335 -19.19 9.36 3.53
N TYR A 336 -18.22 9.10 4.41
CA TYR A 336 -18.36 9.22 5.86
C TYR A 336 -18.66 10.65 6.32
N ALA A 337 -17.93 11.63 5.76
CA ALA A 337 -18.09 13.04 6.10
C ALA A 337 -19.34 13.66 5.45
N SER A 338 -19.88 13.04 4.40
CA SER A 338 -21.05 13.52 3.69
C SER A 338 -22.27 13.66 4.62
N GLY A 339 -23.08 14.70 4.39
CA GLY A 339 -24.25 14.98 5.22
C GLY A 339 -23.94 15.56 6.60
N THR A 340 -22.66 15.73 6.97
CA THR A 340 -22.29 16.42 8.21
C THR A 340 -22.49 17.93 8.05
N ALA A 341 -23.49 18.46 8.75
CA ALA A 341 -23.74 19.89 8.80
C ALA A 341 -22.61 20.61 9.53
N VAL A 342 -21.95 21.53 8.83
CA VAL A 342 -20.96 22.45 9.39
C VAL A 342 -21.58 23.84 9.43
N GLU A 343 -21.28 24.60 10.47
CA GLU A 343 -21.70 25.99 10.60
C GLU A 343 -21.26 26.81 9.37
N ARG A 344 -22.22 27.57 8.81
CA ARG A 344 -21.99 28.44 7.64
C ARG A 344 -21.04 29.56 8.04
N MET A 345 -20.11 29.90 7.14
CA MET A 345 -19.18 31.02 7.38
C MET A 345 -19.82 32.37 7.04
N PHE A 346 -20.78 32.39 6.11
CA PHE A 346 -21.46 33.59 5.66
C PHE A 346 -22.98 33.42 5.77
N ALA A 347 -23.65 34.45 6.28
CA ALA A 347 -25.09 34.60 6.21
C ALA A 347 -25.55 34.87 4.77
N GLN A 348 -26.82 34.58 4.47
CA GLN A 348 -27.37 34.80 3.11
C GLN A 348 -27.27 36.27 2.69
N VAL A 349 -27.51 37.19 3.63
CA VAL A 349 -27.45 38.64 3.39
C VAL A 349 -26.03 39.08 3.01
N GLU A 350 -24.99 38.47 3.59
CA GLU A 350 -23.59 38.76 3.26
C GLU A 350 -23.25 38.23 1.86
N LEU A 351 -23.74 37.05 1.50
CA LEU A 351 -23.56 36.49 0.15
C LEU A 351 -24.25 37.35 -0.92
N ASP A 352 -25.45 37.85 -0.63
CA ASP A 352 -26.20 38.71 -1.55
C ASP A 352 -25.50 40.07 -1.71
N ALA A 353 -24.93 40.63 -0.63
CA ALA A 353 -24.10 41.82 -0.68
C ALA A 353 -22.84 41.62 -1.53
N ILE A 354 -22.16 40.47 -1.39
CA ILE A 354 -20.99 40.11 -2.22
C ILE A 354 -21.40 40.03 -3.70
N LYS A 355 -22.53 39.38 -4.01
CA LYS A 355 -23.04 39.28 -5.39
C LYS A 355 -23.41 40.63 -5.99
N ALA A 356 -24.03 41.50 -5.20
CA ALA A 356 -24.38 42.86 -5.62
C ALA A 356 -23.14 43.73 -5.93
N GLY A 357 -22.02 43.44 -5.27
CA GLY A 357 -20.73 44.11 -5.50
C GLY A 357 -19.97 43.63 -6.74
N ILE A 358 -20.44 42.61 -7.47
CA ILE A 358 -19.76 42.09 -8.67
C ILE A 358 -19.86 43.15 -9.80
N PRO A 359 -18.73 43.61 -10.38
CA PRO A 359 -18.75 44.63 -11.41
C PRO A 359 -19.59 44.22 -12.64
N THR A 360 -20.43 45.14 -13.12
CA THR A 360 -21.27 44.92 -14.31
C THR A 360 -20.50 44.92 -15.62
N THR A 361 -19.24 45.36 -15.60
CA THR A 361 -18.33 45.44 -16.75
C THR A 361 -17.68 44.10 -17.10
N LEU A 362 -17.86 43.07 -16.27
CA LEU A 362 -17.30 41.74 -16.52
C LEU A 362 -18.02 41.03 -17.65
N LYS A 363 -17.28 40.21 -18.40
CA LYS A 363 -17.87 39.32 -19.41
C LYS A 363 -18.75 38.26 -18.74
N PRO A 364 -19.77 37.71 -19.43
CA PRO A 364 -20.66 36.69 -18.88
C PRO A 364 -19.92 35.52 -18.21
N GLU A 365 -18.93 34.93 -18.90
CA GLU A 365 -18.12 33.82 -18.38
C GLU A 365 -17.37 34.15 -17.08
N GLN A 366 -16.91 35.40 -16.92
CA GLN A 366 -16.22 35.85 -15.72
C GLN A 366 -17.21 36.03 -14.56
N LYS A 367 -18.41 36.55 -14.85
CA LYS A 367 -19.48 36.72 -13.88
C LYS A 367 -20.01 35.39 -13.38
N ASP A 368 -20.19 34.42 -14.28
CA ASP A 368 -20.63 33.07 -13.95
C ASP A 368 -19.60 32.38 -13.05
N ARG A 369 -18.31 32.48 -13.40
CA ARG A 369 -17.24 31.92 -12.57
C ARG A 369 -17.21 32.51 -11.16
N ILE A 370 -17.40 33.83 -11.02
CA ILE A 370 -17.45 34.48 -9.70
C ILE A 370 -18.69 34.04 -8.92
N ASN A 371 -19.86 33.97 -9.57
CA ASN A 371 -21.09 33.49 -8.93
C ASN A 371 -20.94 32.05 -8.41
N ASP A 372 -20.28 31.17 -9.17
CA ASP A 372 -19.97 29.80 -8.72
C ASP A 372 -19.07 29.80 -7.49
N PHE A 373 -18.05 30.65 -7.44
CA PHE A 373 -17.19 30.79 -6.27
C PHE A 373 -17.96 31.30 -5.05
N VAL A 374 -18.78 32.33 -5.23
CA VAL A 374 -19.60 32.91 -4.15
C VAL A 374 -20.61 31.90 -3.62
N ALA A 375 -21.26 31.13 -4.50
CA ALA A 375 -22.17 30.05 -4.11
C ALA A 375 -21.46 28.97 -3.27
N ASN A 376 -20.17 28.74 -3.51
CA ASN A 376 -19.36 27.76 -2.80
C ASN A 376 -18.68 28.31 -1.52
N LEU A 377 -18.83 29.59 -1.16
CA LEU A 377 -18.21 30.14 0.06
C LEU A 377 -18.67 29.44 1.35
N ASN A 378 -19.89 28.89 1.35
CA ASN A 378 -20.43 28.12 2.45
C ASN A 378 -20.21 26.61 2.31
N SER A 379 -19.59 26.13 1.23
CA SER A 379 -19.23 24.72 1.06
C SER A 379 -18.00 24.42 1.93
N PRO A 380 -18.15 23.74 3.08
CA PRO A 380 -17.03 23.54 4.00
C PRO A 380 -15.98 22.59 3.37
N PRO A 381 -14.68 22.85 3.55
CA PRO A 381 -13.65 21.92 3.10
C PRO A 381 -13.84 20.53 3.72
N LEU A 382 -13.53 19.46 2.97
CA LEU A 382 -13.66 18.07 3.45
C LEU A 382 -13.05 17.87 4.84
N ARG A 383 -11.91 18.50 5.11
CA ARG A 383 -11.27 18.42 6.44
C ARG A 383 -12.17 18.91 7.55
N ARG A 384 -12.84 20.04 7.37
CA ARG A 384 -13.74 20.60 8.38
C ARG A 384 -14.96 19.70 8.59
N GLN A 385 -15.52 19.16 7.51
CA GLN A 385 -16.61 18.18 7.59
C GLN A 385 -16.18 16.92 8.34
N LEU A 386 -15.00 16.37 8.02
CA LEU A 386 -14.47 15.19 8.67
C LEU A 386 -14.23 15.45 10.17
N MET A 387 -13.57 16.55 10.55
CA MET A 387 -13.37 16.86 11.98
C MET A 387 -14.70 16.91 12.73
N LYS A 388 -15.70 17.62 12.18
CA LYS A 388 -17.03 17.68 12.79
C LYS A 388 -17.69 16.31 12.89
N ALA A 389 -17.54 15.47 11.88
CA ALA A 389 -18.09 14.11 11.87
C ALA A 389 -17.40 13.20 12.90
N LEU A 390 -16.10 13.36 13.13
CA LEU A 390 -15.37 12.63 14.17
C LEU A 390 -15.83 13.05 15.56
N ASP A 391 -15.99 14.35 15.79
CA ASP A 391 -16.43 14.91 17.07
C ASP A 391 -17.85 14.45 17.42
N VAL A 392 -18.78 14.48 16.44
CA VAL A 392 -20.17 14.01 16.63
C VAL A 392 -20.24 12.53 17.01
N ASP A 393 -19.30 11.72 16.54
CA ASP A 393 -19.31 10.27 16.76
C ASP A 393 -18.43 9.83 17.92
N GLY A 394 -17.72 10.77 18.54
CA GLY A 394 -16.81 10.50 19.65
C GLY A 394 -15.61 9.66 19.24
N VAL A 395 -15.16 9.77 17.97
CA VAL A 395 -13.99 9.04 17.48
C VAL A 395 -12.74 9.62 18.12
N THR A 396 -11.96 8.81 18.81
CA THR A 396 -10.64 9.22 19.30
C THR A 396 -9.64 9.24 18.15
N TYR A 397 -8.88 10.33 18.02
CA TYR A 397 -7.81 10.46 17.04
C TYR A 397 -6.66 11.32 17.57
N THR A 398 -5.49 11.21 16.97
CA THR A 398 -4.35 12.10 17.20
C THR A 398 -4.20 13.10 16.05
N PRO A 399 -3.58 14.28 16.29
CA PRO A 399 -3.26 15.22 15.21
C PRO A 399 -2.38 14.60 14.12
N ASP A 400 -1.49 13.67 14.48
CA ASP A 400 -0.58 13.00 13.55
C ASP A 400 -1.31 12.01 12.63
N GLU A 401 -2.32 11.30 13.12
CA GLU A 401 -3.18 10.46 12.27
C GLU A 401 -3.89 11.29 11.19
N ILE A 402 -4.47 12.43 11.59
CA ILE A 402 -5.12 13.37 10.65
C ILE A 402 -4.08 13.97 9.70
N LYS A 403 -2.87 14.29 10.17
CA LYS A 403 -1.81 14.78 9.29
C LYS A 403 -1.41 13.74 8.25
N MET A 404 -1.23 12.48 8.66
CA MET A 404 -0.84 11.36 7.82
C MET A 404 -1.86 11.11 6.70
N LEU A 405 -3.15 11.06 7.02
CA LEU A 405 -4.22 10.90 6.03
C LEU A 405 -4.11 11.99 4.92
N TRP A 406 -3.82 13.24 5.27
CA TRP A 406 -3.75 14.34 4.32
C TRP A 406 -2.43 14.36 3.55
N GLN A 407 -1.36 13.87 4.15
CA GLN A 407 -0.11 13.60 3.45
C GLN A 407 -0.32 12.52 2.37
N LEU A 408 -1.04 11.44 2.67
CA LEU A 408 -1.41 10.42 1.68
C LEU A 408 -2.28 11.01 0.56
N ARG A 409 -3.28 11.84 0.89
CA ARG A 409 -4.09 12.54 -0.13
C ARG A 409 -3.24 13.41 -1.03
N LYS A 410 -2.35 14.20 -0.43
CA LYS A 410 -1.48 15.13 -1.14
C LYS A 410 -0.54 14.36 -2.05
N LEU A 411 0.10 13.30 -1.54
CA LEU A 411 0.99 12.45 -2.31
C LEU A 411 0.29 11.85 -3.52
N ARG A 412 -0.92 11.28 -3.33
CA ARG A 412 -1.74 10.77 -4.43
C ARG A 412 -2.03 11.85 -5.47
N ASN A 413 -2.46 13.04 -5.03
CA ASN A 413 -2.75 14.15 -5.93
C ASN A 413 -1.49 14.61 -6.68
N ASP A 414 -0.36 14.70 -6.00
CA ASP A 414 0.92 15.10 -6.60
C ASP A 414 1.36 14.07 -7.65
N VAL A 415 1.18 12.76 -7.41
CA VAL A 415 1.44 11.73 -8.43
C VAL A 415 0.48 11.84 -9.61
N VAL A 416 -0.83 11.92 -9.36
CA VAL A 416 -1.86 12.04 -10.42
C VAL A 416 -1.67 13.29 -11.28
N HIS A 417 -1.18 14.38 -10.68
CA HIS A 417 -0.90 15.63 -11.38
C HIS A 417 0.56 15.75 -11.87
N GLY A 418 1.36 14.68 -11.80
CA GLY A 418 2.73 14.63 -12.33
C GLY A 418 3.77 15.45 -11.56
N LYS A 419 3.47 15.87 -10.32
CA LYS A 419 4.36 16.66 -9.44
C LYS A 419 5.30 15.80 -8.59
N SER A 420 4.99 14.52 -8.41
CA SER A 420 5.83 13.57 -7.66
C SER A 420 5.86 12.20 -8.35
N LYS A 421 6.95 11.46 -8.13
CA LYS A 421 7.11 10.05 -8.51
C LYS A 421 7.13 9.12 -7.29
N GLU A 422 6.95 9.68 -6.09
CA GLU A 422 6.99 8.93 -4.84
C GLU A 422 5.68 8.18 -4.62
N MET A 423 5.78 6.90 -4.29
CA MET A 423 4.62 6.05 -3.97
C MET A 423 4.34 6.09 -2.46
N PRO A 424 3.06 5.95 -2.03
CA PRO A 424 2.73 5.78 -0.62
C PRO A 424 3.45 4.59 -0.01
N LYS A 425 3.77 4.66 1.29
CA LYS A 425 4.30 3.50 2.02
C LYS A 425 3.16 2.56 2.39
N ALA A 426 3.36 1.25 2.23
CA ALA A 426 2.35 0.24 2.56
C ALA A 426 1.92 0.32 4.03
N GLU A 427 2.86 0.54 4.95
CA GLU A 427 2.61 0.73 6.40
C GLU A 427 1.69 1.92 6.69
N ASP A 428 1.90 3.06 6.02
CA ASP A 428 1.08 4.26 6.18
C ASP A 428 -0.34 4.04 5.64
N VAL A 429 -0.47 3.33 4.50
CA VAL A 429 -1.76 3.00 3.88
C VAL A 429 -2.55 1.99 4.71
N GLU A 430 -1.87 1.00 5.29
CA GLU A 430 -2.47 0.01 6.18
C GLU A 430 -2.98 0.68 7.47
N TYR A 431 -2.17 1.54 8.08
CA TYR A 431 -2.59 2.29 9.26
C TYR A 431 -3.74 3.25 8.93
N ALA A 432 -3.72 3.91 7.77
CA ALA A 432 -4.84 4.72 7.28
C ALA A 432 -6.13 3.90 7.11
N THR A 433 -6.04 2.65 6.65
CA THR A 433 -7.18 1.74 6.53
C THR A 433 -7.77 1.45 7.91
N SER A 434 -6.94 1.20 8.93
CA SER A 434 -7.39 1.03 10.32
C SER A 434 -8.08 2.29 10.88
N ILE A 435 -7.51 3.47 10.65
CA ILE A 435 -8.09 4.75 11.10
C ILE A 435 -9.50 4.94 10.49
N VAL A 436 -9.66 4.69 9.19
CA VAL A 436 -10.99 4.80 8.53
C VAL A 436 -11.96 3.73 9.03
N ALA A 437 -11.49 2.49 9.25
CA ALA A 437 -12.31 1.45 9.86
C ALA A 437 -12.82 1.86 11.25
N ARG A 438 -11.97 2.47 12.08
CA ARG A 438 -12.34 3.03 13.39
C ARG A 438 -13.45 4.07 13.26
N MET A 439 -13.35 5.00 12.30
CA MET A 439 -14.41 5.99 12.04
C MET A 439 -15.77 5.33 11.76
N LEU A 440 -15.79 4.31 10.90
CA LEU A 440 -17.02 3.62 10.50
C LEU A 440 -17.62 2.78 11.65
N VAL A 441 -16.78 2.14 12.47
CA VAL A 441 -17.24 1.38 13.64
C VAL A 441 -17.93 2.31 14.65
N TYR A 442 -17.35 3.47 14.93
CA TYR A 442 -17.96 4.47 15.83
C TYR A 442 -19.27 5.04 15.25
N ARG A 443 -19.34 5.28 13.93
CA ARG A 443 -20.58 5.66 13.24
C ARG A 443 -21.69 4.63 13.46
N ALA A 444 -21.38 3.36 13.21
CA ALA A 444 -22.34 2.29 13.42
C ALA A 444 -22.76 2.18 14.89
N ALA A 445 -21.82 2.33 15.83
CA ALA A 445 -22.13 2.33 17.26
C ALA A 445 -23.07 3.48 17.65
N ARG A 446 -22.87 4.69 17.11
CA ARG A 446 -23.79 5.82 17.33
C ARG A 446 -25.17 5.53 16.75
N ARG A 447 -25.26 5.06 15.50
CA ARG A 447 -26.56 4.72 14.87
C ARG A 447 -27.36 3.69 15.67
N ARG A 448 -26.70 2.66 16.19
CA ARG A 448 -27.37 1.69 17.09
C ARG A 448 -27.95 2.34 18.35
N ARG A 449 -27.24 3.29 18.95
CA ARG A 449 -27.73 4.04 20.12
C ARG A 449 -28.90 4.96 19.79
N GLU A 450 -29.02 5.42 18.55
CA GLU A 450 -30.16 6.24 18.09
C GLU A 450 -31.42 5.40 17.78
N GLU A 451 -31.25 4.09 17.59
CA GLU A 451 -32.33 3.14 17.34
C GLU A 451 -32.86 2.46 18.62
N SER A 452 -32.08 2.49 19.70
CA SER A 452 -32.46 1.99 21.03
C SER A 452 -33.20 3.08 21.80
#